data_AF-G0V520-F1
#
_entry.id   AF-G0V520-F1
#
_cell.length_a   1.000
_cell.length_b   1.000
_cell.length_c   1.000
_cell.angle_alpha   90.00
_cell.angle_beta   90.00
_cell.angle_gamma   90.00
#
_symmetry.space_group_name_H-M   'P 1'
#
loop_
_entity.id
_entity.type
_entity.pdbx_description
1 polymer ?
#
loop_
_entity_poly.entity_id
_entity_poly.type
_entity_poly.pdbx_seq_one_letter_code
_entity_poly.pdbx_strand_id
1 'polypeptide(L)' 'THWKHGGIVGVLGYGGGVIGRYSSLGEEFPGVAHFHTVRINQPSGFYYKSDSLREILDIWDKYGSGLTNLHGAT' A
#
# COMPACT_ATOMS: atom_id res chain seq x y z
N THR A 1 9.46 -12.46 -12.22
CA THR A 1 8.63 -11.89 -11.13
C THR A 1 7.70 -12.97 -10.61
N HIS A 2 7.40 -13.00 -9.30
CA HIS A 2 6.48 -13.95 -8.66
C HIS A 2 5.14 -13.30 -8.30
N TRP A 3 4.79 -12.24 -9.02
CA TRP A 3 3.51 -11.57 -8.89
C TRP A 3 2.68 -11.84 -10.14
N LYS A 4 1.40 -12.18 -9.95
CA LYS A 4 0.43 -12.30 -11.04
C LYS A 4 0.25 -10.95 -11.73
N HIS A 5 -0.13 -11.00 -13.00
CA HIS A 5 -0.46 -9.79 -13.73
C HIS A 5 -1.72 -9.13 -13.16
N GLY A 6 -1.64 -7.81 -12.95
CA GLY A 6 -2.80 -6.98 -12.61
C GLY A 6 -3.44 -7.28 -11.25
N GLY A 7 -4.66 -6.77 -11.11
CA GLY A 7 -5.47 -6.82 -9.90
C GLY A 7 -6.29 -5.54 -9.76
N ILE A 8 -7.62 -5.67 -9.86
CA ILE A 8 -8.54 -4.53 -9.70
C ILE A 8 -9.14 -4.60 -8.30
N VAL A 9 -8.79 -3.63 -7.47
CA VAL A 9 -9.33 -3.42 -6.12
C VAL A 9 -9.37 -1.92 -5.86
N GLY A 10 -10.23 -1.47 -4.96
CA GLY A 10 -10.41 -0.05 -4.66
C GLY A 10 -11.28 0.17 -3.43
N VAL A 11 -11.58 1.43 -3.16
CA VAL A 11 -12.50 1.84 -2.09
C VAL A 11 -13.79 2.40 -2.70
N LEU A 12 -14.92 2.21 -2.03
CA LEU A 12 -16.22 2.68 -2.51
C LEU A 12 -16.18 4.18 -2.80
N GLY A 13 -16.68 4.59 -3.97
CA GLY A 13 -16.71 5.98 -4.41
C GLY A 13 -15.45 6.46 -5.15
N TYR A 14 -14.36 5.67 -5.20
CA TYR A 14 -13.12 6.04 -5.90
C TYR A 14 -12.74 5.02 -6.97
N GLY A 15 -12.37 5.52 -8.16
CA GLY A 15 -11.94 4.70 -9.29
C GLY A 15 -10.44 4.35 -9.32
N GLY A 16 -9.68 4.77 -8.30
CA GLY A 16 -8.23 4.59 -8.26
C GLY A 16 -7.64 4.84 -6.86
N GLY A 17 -6.32 4.75 -6.74
CA GLY A 17 -5.59 4.94 -5.47
C GLY A 17 -5.13 3.65 -4.80
N VAL A 18 -5.67 2.49 -5.19
CA VAL A 18 -5.19 1.17 -4.74
C VAL A 18 -4.74 0.36 -5.95
N ILE A 19 -3.53 -0.18 -5.88
CA ILE A 19 -2.96 -1.06 -6.90
C ILE A 19 -3.04 -2.50 -6.40
N GLY A 20 -3.98 -3.27 -6.93
CA GLY A 20 -4.12 -4.68 -6.60
C GLY A 20 -2.92 -5.48 -7.11
N ARG A 21 -2.38 -6.34 -6.25
CA ARG A 21 -1.29 -7.27 -6.57
C ARG A 21 -1.48 -8.56 -5.80
N TYR A 22 -1.20 -9.67 -6.48
CA TYR A 22 -1.42 -11.02 -5.98
C TYR A 22 -0.17 -11.88 -6.25
N SER A 23 0.27 -12.67 -5.27
CA SER A 23 1.41 -13.58 -5.46
C SER A 23 1.03 -14.74 -6.40
N SER A 24 1.96 -15.14 -7.27
CA SER A 24 1.83 -16.38 -8.05
C SER A 24 2.05 -17.63 -7.20
N LEU A 25 2.66 -17.47 -6.02
CA LEU A 25 2.98 -18.51 -5.04
C LEU A 25 2.16 -18.33 -3.76
N GLY A 26 0.89 -17.92 -3.88
CA GLY A 26 0.04 -17.59 -2.74
C GLY A 26 -0.22 -18.75 -1.78
N GLU A 27 -0.11 -19.99 -2.25
CA GLU A 27 -0.23 -21.19 -1.39
C GLU A 27 1.02 -21.40 -0.52
N GLU A 28 2.21 -21.20 -1.09
CA GLU A 28 3.49 -21.31 -0.37
C GLU A 28 3.72 -20.12 0.57
N PHE A 29 3.28 -18.92 0.17
CA PHE A 29 3.46 -17.67 0.91
C PHE A 29 2.11 -16.98 1.15
N PRO A 30 1.26 -17.53 2.05
CA PRO A 30 -0.10 -17.05 2.26
C PRO A 30 -0.17 -15.60 2.76
N GLY A 31 0.82 -15.15 3.54
CA GLY A 31 0.87 -13.77 4.07
C GLY A 31 1.00 -12.68 3.00
N VAL A 32 1.39 -13.04 1.77
CA VAL A 32 1.47 -12.12 0.62
C VAL A 32 0.66 -12.60 -0.58
N ALA A 33 -0.28 -13.54 -0.36
CA ALA A 33 -1.23 -13.94 -1.40
C ALA A 33 -1.95 -12.70 -1.97
N HIS A 34 -2.27 -11.74 -1.10
CA HIS A 34 -2.73 -10.40 -1.43
C HIS A 34 -1.69 -9.39 -0.89
N PHE A 35 -1.16 -8.52 -1.76
CA PHE A 35 -0.14 -7.55 -1.35
C PHE A 35 -0.32 -6.21 -2.06
N HIS A 36 -1.45 -5.57 -1.77
CA HIS A 36 -1.90 -4.37 -2.47
C HIS A 36 -1.10 -3.14 -2.03
N THR A 37 -0.91 -2.18 -2.93
CA THR A 37 -0.30 -0.88 -2.61
C THR A 37 -1.39 0.17 -2.51
N VAL A 38 -1.44 0.90 -1.39
CA VAL A 38 -2.32 2.07 -1.21
C VAL A 38 -1.50 3.33 -1.43
N ARG A 39 -1.97 4.23 -2.29
CA ARG A 39 -1.34 5.53 -2.54
C ARG A 39 -1.99 6.58 -1.65
N ILE A 40 -1.20 7.20 -0.78
CA ILE A 40 -1.63 8.24 0.16
C ILE A 40 -1.11 9.59 -0.32
N ASN A 41 -1.97 10.61 -0.32
CA ASN A 41 -1.62 11.95 -0.77
C ASN A 41 -0.70 12.64 0.23
N GLN A 42 0.47 13.08 -0.22
CA GLN A 42 1.46 13.79 0.57
C GLN A 42 1.19 15.30 0.70
N PRO A 43 1.74 15.99 1.70
CA PRO A 43 1.92 17.44 1.68
C PRO A 43 2.91 17.87 0.59
N SER A 44 2.68 19.06 0.02
CA SER A 44 3.59 19.70 -0.93
C SER A 44 4.99 19.87 -0.32
N GLY A 45 6.02 19.50 -1.10
CA GLY A 45 7.41 19.57 -0.66
C GLY A 45 7.84 18.50 0.37
N PHE A 46 6.96 17.55 0.71
CA PHE A 46 7.27 16.42 1.61
C PHE A 46 7.76 16.84 3.01
N TYR A 47 7.27 17.96 3.54
CA TYR A 47 7.55 18.37 4.92
C TYR A 47 6.47 17.83 5.86
N TYR A 48 6.90 17.17 6.94
CA TYR A 48 6.00 16.51 7.88
C TYR A 48 6.24 16.97 9.31
N LYS A 49 5.16 17.01 10.10
CA LYS A 49 5.26 16.91 11.56
C LYS A 49 5.49 15.44 11.93
N SER A 50 6.32 15.20 12.93
CA SER A 50 6.59 13.83 13.38
C SER A 50 5.32 13.10 13.82
N ASP A 51 4.35 13.81 14.42
CA ASP A 51 3.08 13.24 14.87
C ASP A 51 2.23 12.73 13.69
N SER A 52 2.21 13.45 12.56
CA SER A 52 1.48 13.00 11.37
C SER A 52 2.09 11.74 10.75
N LEU A 53 3.42 11.59 10.80
CA LEU A 53 4.05 10.35 10.33
C LEU A 53 3.75 9.18 11.26
N ARG A 54 3.78 9.39 12.58
CA ARG A 54 3.44 8.33 13.56
C ARG A 54 2.00 7.86 13.40
N GLU A 55 1.06 8.79 13.23
CA GLU A 55 -0.34 8.44 13.00
C GLU A 55 -0.51 7.53 11.76
N ILE A 56 0.16 7.85 10.65
CA ILE A 56 0.11 7.02 9.44
C ILE A 56 0.73 5.64 9.70
N LEU A 57 1.85 5.58 10.41
CA LEU A 57 2.52 4.32 10.73
C LEU A 57 1.69 3.44 11.67
N ASP A 58 1.04 4.01 12.69
CA ASP A 58 0.17 3.26 13.61
C ASP A 58 -1.02 2.63 12.87
N ILE A 59 -1.61 3.37 11.92
CA ILE A 59 -2.66 2.85 11.05
C ILE A 59 -2.11 1.73 10.14
N TRP A 60 -0.94 1.93 9.55
CA TRP A 60 -0.35 0.97 8.62
C TRP A 60 0.17 -0.30 9.30
N ASP A 61 0.64 -0.21 10.53
CA ASP A 61 1.03 -1.36 11.34
C ASP A 61 -0.19 -2.24 11.67
N LYS A 62 -1.33 -1.60 11.96
CA LYS A 62 -2.57 -2.31 12.27
C LYS A 62 -3.21 -3.00 11.05
N TYR A 63 -3.20 -2.35 9.89
CA TYR A 63 -3.99 -2.80 8.73
C TYR A 63 -3.16 -3.22 7.51
N GLY A 64 -1.86 -2.94 7.51
CA GLY A 64 -0.96 -3.16 6.39
C GLY A 64 0.16 -4.14 6.72
N SER A 65 1.26 -4.02 5.99
CA SER A 65 2.44 -4.88 6.13
C SER A 65 3.56 -4.27 6.97
N GLY A 66 3.40 -3.03 7.44
CA GLY A 66 4.49 -2.25 8.03
C GLY A 66 5.52 -1.73 7.02
N LEU A 67 5.41 -2.06 5.73
CA LEU A 67 6.34 -1.63 4.69
C LEU A 67 5.80 -0.41 3.92
N THR A 68 6.65 0.59 3.71
CA THR A 68 6.29 1.82 3.00
C THR A 68 7.38 2.27 2.03
N ASN A 69 6.99 2.92 0.94
CA ASN A 69 7.88 3.78 0.17
C ASN A 69 7.64 5.24 0.59
N LEU A 70 8.70 5.97 0.91
CA LEU A 70 8.69 7.42 1.19
C LEU A 70 9.63 8.11 0.18
N HIS A 71 9.22 8.38 -1.06
CA HIS A 71 7.88 8.38 -1.67
C HIS A 71 7.82 7.57 -2.97
N GLY A 72 6.62 7.44 -3.55
CA GLY A 72 6.48 7.01 -4.94
C GLY A 72 7.01 8.08 -5.92
N ALA A 73 7.51 7.65 -7.08
CA ALA A 73 8.06 8.54 -8.11
C ALA A 73 7.00 9.12 -9.08
N THR A 74 5.71 8.79 -8.86
CA THR A 74 4.60 9.06 -9.80
C THR A 74 3.35 9.51 -9.07
#